data_AF-A0A1L3Z6V0-F1
#
_entry.id   AF-A0A1L3Z6V0-F1
#
_cell.length_a   1.000
_cell.length_b   1.000
_cell.length_c   1.000
_cell.angle_alpha   90.00
_cell.angle_beta   90.00
_cell.angle_gamma   90.00
#
_symmetry.space_group_name_H-M   'P 1'
#
loop_
_entity.id
_entity.type
_entity.pdbx_description
1 polymer ?
#
loop_
_entity_poly.entity_id
_entity_poly.type
_entity_poly.pdbx_seq_one_letter_code
_entity_poly.pdbx_strand_id
1 'polypeptide(L)' 'MDGETLAKTARYLADTVNVAPGQRYDVLWQAQKPGKWLIHCHISHHTTNNNVETDGGGGLMVVIDVAGEQTG' A
#
# COMPACT_ATOMS: atom_id res chain seq x y z
N MET A 1 -11.82 -6.62 -13.32
CA MET A 1 -11.31 -7.85 -12.67
C MET A 1 -9.93 -8.10 -13.24
N ASP A 2 -8.92 -8.23 -12.39
CA ASP A 2 -7.59 -8.70 -12.80
C ASP A 2 -6.94 -7.93 -13.97
N GLY A 3 -6.96 -6.60 -13.89
CA GLY A 3 -6.45 -5.67 -14.92
C GLY A 3 -7.55 -4.97 -15.73
N GLU A 4 -8.80 -5.43 -15.63
CA GLU A 4 -9.93 -4.74 -16.23
C GLU A 4 -10.50 -3.66 -15.32
N THR A 5 -10.74 -2.47 -15.89
CA THR A 5 -11.31 -1.32 -15.18
C THR A 5 -12.71 -1.64 -14.65
N LEU A 6 -12.91 -1.47 -13.33
CA LEU A 6 -14.21 -1.66 -12.70
C LEU A 6 -15.20 -0.55 -13.10
N ALA A 7 -16.47 -0.94 -13.26
CA ALA A 7 -17.59 0.00 -13.37
C ALA A 7 -17.59 0.96 -12.17
N LYS A 8 -17.95 2.23 -12.37
CA LYS A 8 -17.86 3.27 -11.34
C LYS A 8 -18.61 2.89 -10.05
N THR A 9 -19.77 2.24 -10.18
CA THR A 9 -20.61 1.79 -9.06
C THR A 9 -20.02 0.61 -8.27
N ALA A 10 -19.04 -0.11 -8.82
CA ALA A 10 -18.37 -1.23 -8.18
C ALA A 10 -17.01 -0.86 -7.57
N ARG A 11 -16.58 0.39 -7.70
CA ARG A 11 -15.36 0.90 -7.06
C ARG A 11 -15.65 1.24 -5.61
N TYR A 12 -14.70 0.97 -4.73
CA TYR A 12 -14.85 1.19 -3.29
C TYR A 12 -13.56 1.78 -2.70
N LEU A 13 -13.68 2.35 -1.50
CA LEU A 13 -12.55 2.83 -0.70
C LEU A 13 -12.14 1.75 0.30
N ALA A 14 -10.84 1.60 0.52
CA ALA A 14 -10.29 0.70 1.52
C ALA A 14 -8.93 1.24 2.00
N ASP A 15 -8.57 0.94 3.24
CA ASP A 15 -7.20 1.10 3.76
C ASP A 15 -6.34 -0.15 3.51
N THR A 16 -6.98 -1.34 3.49
CA THR A 16 -6.35 -2.64 3.35
C THR A 16 -7.08 -3.44 2.29
N VAL A 17 -6.34 -3.98 1.32
CA VAL A 17 -6.89 -4.84 0.25
C VAL A 17 -6.26 -6.22 0.37
N ASN A 18 -7.09 -7.25 0.50
CA ASN A 18 -6.64 -8.63 0.46
C ASN A 18 -6.36 -9.05 -0.99
N VAL A 19 -5.12 -9.42 -1.30
CA VAL A 19 -4.70 -9.87 -2.62
C VAL A 19 -4.28 -11.33 -2.53
N ALA A 20 -5.14 -12.24 -3.03
CA ALA A 20 -4.85 -13.65 -3.07
C ALA A 20 -3.94 -14.02 -4.27
N PRO A 21 -3.31 -15.22 -4.26
CA PRO A 21 -2.49 -15.68 -5.39
C PRO A 21 -3.23 -15.60 -6.73
N GLY A 22 -2.60 -14.99 -7.73
CA GLY A 22 -3.14 -14.81 -9.09
C GLY A 22 -4.05 -13.59 -9.28
N GLN A 23 -4.49 -12.93 -8.20
CA GLN A 23 -5.32 -11.72 -8.28
C GLN A 23 -4.50 -10.46 -8.56
N ARG A 24 -5.12 -9.49 -9.23
CA ARG A 24 -4.56 -8.14 -9.43
C ARG A 24 -5.60 -7.09 -9.08
N TYR A 25 -5.17 -6.04 -8.40
CA TYR A 25 -5.99 -4.89 -8.04
C TYR A 25 -5.28 -3.62 -8.46
N ASP A 26 -6.01 -2.73 -9.13
CA ASP A 26 -5.56 -1.38 -9.41
C ASP A 26 -6.11 -0.45 -8.32
N VAL A 27 -5.21 0.20 -7.57
CA VAL A 27 -5.58 1.11 -6.49
C VAL A 27 -5.18 2.53 -6.86
N LEU A 28 -6.11 3.46 -6.67
CA LEU A 28 -5.85 4.89 -6.78
C LEU A 28 -5.74 5.47 -5.38
N TRP A 29 -4.58 6.04 -5.06
CA TRP A 29 -4.36 6.76 -3.81
C TRP A 29 -4.02 8.21 -4.11
N GLN A 30 -4.70 9.13 -3.43
CA GLN A 30 -4.41 10.56 -3.49
C GLN A 30 -3.68 10.96 -2.21
N ALA A 31 -2.49 11.53 -2.36
CA ALA A 31 -1.73 12.08 -1.24
C ALA A 31 -2.53 13.23 -0.58
N GLN A 32 -2.88 13.08 0.69
CA GLN A 32 -3.70 14.07 1.42
C GLN A 32 -2.86 15.04 2.26
N LYS A 33 -1.69 14.62 2.74
CA LYS A 33 -0.79 15.45 3.55
C LYS A 33 0.68 15.13 3.28
N PRO A 34 1.57 16.14 3.33
CA PRO A 34 3.01 15.91 3.31
C PRO A 34 3.46 15.01 4.46
N GLY A 35 4.48 14.20 4.22
CA GLY A 35 5.03 13.27 5.20
C GLY A 35 5.34 11.90 4.63
N LYS A 36 5.75 10.99 5.52
CA LYS A 36 6.10 9.60 5.17
C LYS A 36 4.92 8.68 5.45
N TRP A 37 4.44 7.98 4.42
CA TRP A 37 3.31 7.08 4.49
C TRP A 37 3.78 5.64 4.27
N LEU A 38 3.58 4.78 5.26
CA LEU A 38 3.93 3.37 5.17
C LEU A 38 2.85 2.59 4.43
N ILE A 39 3.27 1.81 3.43
CA ILE A 39 2.46 0.78 2.79
C ILE A 39 3.12 -0.56 3.11
N HIS A 40 2.37 -1.51 3.66
CA HIS A 40 2.91 -2.80 4.05
C HIS A 40 1.85 -3.91 3.98
N CYS A 41 2.30 -5.16 4.03
CA CYS A 41 1.39 -6.27 4.26
C CYS A 41 0.89 -6.26 5.71
N HIS A 42 -0.41 -6.34 5.92
CA HIS A 42 -0.98 -6.40 7.28
C HIS A 42 -0.94 -7.81 7.91
N ILE A 43 -0.39 -8.81 7.21
CA ILE A 43 -0.15 -10.15 7.77
C ILE A 43 1.18 -10.12 8.51
N SER A 44 1.17 -10.24 9.84
CA SER A 44 2.32 -9.93 10.70
C SER A 44 3.61 -10.67 10.37
N HIS A 45 3.56 -11.95 9.98
CA HIS A 45 4.79 -12.68 9.64
C HIS A 45 5.35 -12.30 8.25
N HIS A 46 4.59 -11.58 7.42
CA HIS A 46 5.04 -11.06 6.13
C HIS A 46 5.80 -9.72 6.27
N THR A 47 5.87 -9.13 7.47
CA THR A 47 6.64 -7.90 7.75
C THR A 47 8.02 -8.19 8.33
N THR A 48 8.56 -9.39 8.07
CA THR A 48 9.86 -9.85 8.59
C THR A 48 10.66 -10.53 7.48
N ASN A 49 11.98 -10.56 7.62
CA ASN A 49 12.87 -11.35 6.75
C ASN A 49 13.34 -12.57 7.54
N ASN A 50 12.96 -13.78 7.12
CA ASN A 50 13.23 -15.02 7.87
C ASN A 50 12.83 -14.93 9.35
N ASN A 51 11.63 -14.42 9.63
CA ASN A 51 11.09 -14.23 10.99
C ASN A 51 11.89 -13.24 11.85
N VAL A 52 12.79 -12.45 11.26
CA VAL A 52 13.55 -11.41 11.94
C VAL A 52 13.09 -10.04 11.45
N GLU A 53 12.77 -9.16 12.39
CA GLU A 53 12.61 -7.72 12.16
C GLU A 53 14.00 -7.06 12.21
N THR A 54 14.27 -6.11 11.32
CA THR A 54 15.52 -5.34 11.33
C THR A 54 15.19 -3.87 11.12
N ASP A 55 15.67 -3.01 12.01
CA ASP A 55 15.50 -1.55 11.93
C ASP A 55 14.03 -1.08 11.77
N GLY A 56 13.10 -1.72 12.49
CA GLY A 56 11.68 -1.33 12.47
C GLY A 56 10.82 -2.05 11.43
N GLY A 57 11.37 -3.00 10.67
CA GLY A 57 10.56 -3.91 9.85
C GLY A 57 11.34 -4.89 8.95
N GLY A 58 10.67 -5.38 7.91
CA GLY A 58 11.19 -6.38 6.97
C GLY A 58 10.11 -6.88 6.02
N GLY A 59 10.43 -7.81 5.11
CA GLY A 59 9.44 -8.38 4.19
C GLY A 59 8.78 -7.33 3.29
N LEU A 60 7.45 -7.40 3.12
CA LEU A 60 6.72 -6.55 2.17
C LEU A 60 6.32 -5.21 2.80
N MET A 61 7.18 -4.21 2.64
CA MET A 61 6.94 -2.83 3.06
C MET A 61 7.58 -1.83 2.11
N VAL A 62 6.99 -0.66 1.99
CA VAL A 62 7.55 0.50 1.28
C VAL A 62 7.07 1.79 1.95
N VAL A 63 7.89 2.83 1.91
CA VAL A 63 7.51 4.17 2.35
C VAL A 63 7.32 5.06 1.14
N ILE A 64 6.17 5.72 1.06
CA ILE A 64 5.95 6.83 0.13
C ILE A 64 6.29 8.12 0.86
N ASP A 65 7.25 8.87 0.33
CA ASP A 65 7.58 10.20 0.80
C ASP A 65 6.78 11.24 0.00
N VAL A 66 5.81 11.88 0.65
CA VAL A 66 5.01 12.95 0.07
C VAL A 66 5.67 14.28 0.43
N ALA A 67 6.28 14.92 -0.57
CA ALA A 67 6.83 16.25 -0.42
C ALA A 67 5.75 17.28 -0.05
N GLY A 68 6.13 18.28 0.73
CA GLY A 68 5.33 19.50 0.91
C GLY A 68 5.22 20.28 -0.39
N GLU A 69 4.16 21.08 -0.50
CA GLU A 69 4.08 22.09 -1.54
C GLU A 69 5.29 23.03 -1.38
N GLN A 70 6.11 23.15 -2.43
CA GLN A 70 7.26 24.03 -2.43
C GLN A 70 6.71 25.46 -2.53
N THR A 71 6.47 26.10 -1.39
CA THR A 71 6.19 27.54 -1.36
C THR A 71 7.46 28.26 -1.76
N GLY A 72 7.51 28.71 -3.02
CA GLY A 72 8.47 29.70 -3.49
C GLY A 72 8.18 31.09 -2.94
#